data_AF-Q4SZ44-F1
#
_entry.id   AF-Q4SZ44-F1
#
_cell.length_a   1.000
_cell.length_b   1.000
_cell.length_c   1.000
_cell.angle_alpha   90.00
_cell.angle_beta   90.00
_cell.angle_gamma   90.00
#
_symmetry.space_group_name_H-M   'P 1'
#
loop_
_entity.id
_entity.type
_entity.pdbx_description
1 polymer ?
#
loop_
_entity_poly.entity_id
_entity_poly.type
_entity_poly.pdbx_seq_one_letter_code
_entity_poly.pdbx_strand_id
1 'polypeptide(L)'
;RATVELKALRLLNFQRQLRQDVVACMRRDTTLETALNSKAYRRSKRQTLREARMTEKLEKQQKLEQEKKRRQKHQEYLNSILQHAKDFKEYHRSVSAKTQKLTRAVANWHTNTEREQKKETERIEKERMRRLMAEDEEGYRKLIDQKKDKRLAYLLQQTDEYVANLTALVYEHKAAQA
;
A
#
# COMPACT_ATOMS: atom_id res chain seq x y z
N ARG A 1 41.14 15.28 87.97
CA ARG A 1 39.87 16.07 87.93
C ARG A 1 40.10 17.52 88.37
N ALA A 2 40.55 17.78 89.60
CA ALA A 2 40.82 19.15 90.08
C ALA A 2 41.77 20.00 89.21
N THR A 3 42.82 19.40 88.63
CA THR A 3 43.76 20.09 87.72
C THR A 3 43.11 20.54 86.40
N VAL A 4 42.11 19.80 85.91
CA VAL A 4 41.35 20.14 84.71
C VAL A 4 40.35 21.26 85.02
N GLU A 5 39.68 21.20 86.17
CA GLU A 5 38.74 22.24 86.63
C GLU A 5 39.43 23.59 86.84
N LEU A 6 40.61 23.61 87.48
CA LEU A 6 41.38 24.85 87.65
C LEU A 6 41.80 25.47 86.31
N LYS A 7 42.21 24.65 85.33
CA LYS A 7 42.52 25.12 83.96
C LYS A 7 41.27 25.62 83.24
N ALA A 8 40.13 24.95 83.41
CA ALA A 8 38.85 25.38 82.84
C ALA A 8 38.41 26.75 83.39
N LEU A 9 38.55 26.97 84.70
CA LEU A 9 38.23 28.26 85.32
C LEU A 9 39.18 29.38 84.85
N ARG A 10 40.47 29.10 84.70
CA ARG A 10 41.44 30.07 84.14
C ARG A 10 41.15 30.43 82.68
N LEU A 11 40.63 29.48 81.89
CA LEU A 11 40.27 29.68 80.49
C LEU A 11 38.84 30.20 80.28
N LEU A 12 38.05 30.39 81.34
CA LEU A 12 36.63 30.74 81.23
C LEU A 12 36.41 32.04 80.46
N ASN A 13 37.21 33.08 80.71
CA ASN A 13 37.08 34.36 80.01
C ASN A 13 37.45 34.24 78.52
N PHE A 14 38.48 33.45 78.21
CA PHE A 14 38.85 33.16 76.81
C PHE A 14 37.74 32.39 76.10
N GLN A 15 37.16 31.38 76.75
CA GLN A 15 36.03 30.62 76.20
C GLN A 15 34.80 31.51 75.98
N ARG A 16 34.51 32.43 76.89
CA ARG A 16 33.40 33.40 76.76
C ARG A 16 33.60 34.31 75.54
N GLN A 17 34.80 34.88 75.39
CA GLN A 17 35.13 35.72 74.24
C GLN A 17 35.01 34.94 72.92
N LEU A 18 35.63 33.76 72.84
CA LEU A 18 35.58 32.93 71.63
C LEU A 18 34.15 32.57 71.25
N ARG A 19 33.30 32.20 72.21
CA ARG A 19 31.88 31.90 71.96
C ARG A 19 31.12 33.14 71.48
N GLN A 20 31.38 34.31 72.06
CA GLN A 20 30.75 35.55 71.64
C GLN A 20 31.12 35.91 70.20
N ASP A 21 32.39 35.81 69.84
CA ASP A 21 32.89 36.12 68.50
C ASP A 21 32.26 35.18 67.45
N VAL A 22 32.24 33.87 67.73
CA VAL A 22 31.60 32.87 66.85
C VAL A 22 30.11 33.16 66.67
N VAL A 23 29.38 33.42 67.76
CA VAL A 23 27.94 33.71 67.69
C VAL A 23 27.67 35.04 66.97
N ALA A 24 28.51 36.06 67.14
CA ALA A 24 28.36 37.34 66.46
C ALA A 24 28.54 37.19 64.93
N CYS A 25 29.58 36.47 64.49
CA CYS A 25 29.78 36.14 63.08
C CYS A 25 28.60 35.34 62.52
N MET A 26 28.20 34.26 63.20
CA MET A 26 27.07 33.42 62.74
C MET A 26 25.78 34.23 62.63
N ARG A 27 25.47 35.10 63.60
CA ARG A 27 24.27 35.95 63.53
C ARG A 27 24.32 36.89 62.34
N ARG A 28 25.45 37.55 62.09
CA ARG A 28 25.60 38.44 60.93
C ARG A 28 25.43 37.67 59.61
N ASP A 29 26.10 36.55 59.47
CA ASP A 29 26.14 35.80 58.21
C ASP A 29 24.81 35.07 57.91
N THR A 30 24.06 34.71 58.96
CA THR A 30 22.73 34.08 58.83
C THR A 30 21.58 35.08 58.77
N THR A 31 21.84 36.37 59.03
CA THR A 31 20.81 37.39 58.91
C THR A 31 20.66 37.82 57.46
N LEU A 32 19.50 37.50 56.88
CA LEU A 32 19.17 37.93 55.52
C LEU A 32 18.90 39.43 55.51
N GLU A 33 19.80 40.20 54.87
CA GLU A 33 19.60 41.63 54.60
C GLU A 33 18.26 41.93 53.91
N THR A 34 17.79 40.99 53.08
CA THR A 34 16.48 41.07 52.40
C THR A 34 15.29 40.98 53.36
N ALA A 35 15.45 40.34 54.52
CA ALA A 35 14.43 40.25 55.56
C ALA A 35 14.44 41.50 56.46
N LEU A 36 15.62 42.06 56.74
CA LEU A 36 15.77 43.30 57.52
C LEU A 36 15.14 44.51 56.83
N ASN A 37 15.25 44.58 55.49
CA ASN A 37 14.63 45.64 54.71
C ASN A 37 13.76 45.09 53.56
N SER A 38 12.72 44.34 53.92
CA SER A 38 11.78 43.74 52.96
C SER A 38 11.16 44.75 51.98
N LYS A 39 10.99 46.02 52.39
CA LYS A 39 10.47 47.09 51.52
C LYS A 39 11.45 47.49 50.42
N ALA A 40 12.76 47.49 50.67
CA ALA A 40 13.76 47.83 49.66
C ALA A 40 13.81 46.80 48.51
N TYR A 41 13.53 45.53 48.80
CA TYR A 41 13.53 44.45 47.81
C TYR A 41 12.15 44.18 47.21
N ARG A 42 11.09 44.84 47.69
CA ARG A 42 9.75 44.73 47.13
C ARG A 42 9.61 45.61 45.90
N ARG A 43 9.46 45.00 44.72
CA ARG A 43 9.05 45.73 43.50
C ARG A 43 7.56 46.08 43.58
N SER A 44 7.26 47.34 43.88
CA SER A 44 5.87 47.82 43.86
C SER A 44 5.35 47.84 42.42
N LYS A 45 4.30 47.06 42.15
CA LYS A 45 3.59 47.12 40.87
C LYS A 45 2.73 48.38 40.83
N ARG A 46 2.91 49.19 39.79
CA ARG A 46 2.03 50.33 39.48
C ARG A 46 1.18 49.99 38.27
N GLN A 47 -0.12 50.16 38.39
CA GLN A 47 -1.05 49.97 37.28
C GLN A 47 -1.15 51.25 36.47
N THR A 48 -0.57 51.25 35.26
CA THR A 48 -0.60 52.42 34.37
C THR A 48 -1.53 52.19 33.18
N LEU A 49 -2.14 53.26 32.67
CA LEU A 49 -3.00 53.15 31.49
C LEU A 49 -2.25 52.64 30.25
N ARG A 50 -0.96 52.98 30.14
CA ARG A 50 -0.10 52.51 29.04
C ARG A 50 0.08 50.99 29.07
N GLU A 51 0.34 50.40 30.24
CA GLU A 51 0.50 48.93 30.33
C GLU A 51 -0.81 48.21 30.04
N ALA A 52 -1.94 48.72 30.52
CA ALA A 52 -3.26 48.14 30.26
C ALA A 52 -3.56 48.13 28.75
N ARG A 53 -3.37 49.27 28.07
CA ARG A 53 -3.56 49.39 26.61
C ARG A 53 -2.63 48.49 25.81
N MET A 54 -1.37 48.37 26.22
CA MET A 54 -0.40 47.50 25.55
C MET A 54 -0.78 46.03 25.70
N THR A 55 -1.20 45.63 26.89
CA THR A 55 -1.64 44.26 27.20
C THR A 55 -2.87 43.90 26.38
N GLU A 56 -3.90 44.75 26.38
CA GLU A 56 -5.13 44.52 25.60
C GLU A 56 -4.84 44.42 24.09
N LYS A 57 -3.97 45.30 23.56
CA LYS A 57 -3.58 45.25 22.16
C LYS A 57 -2.88 43.93 21.83
N LEU A 58 -1.95 43.49 22.67
CA LEU A 58 -1.20 42.25 22.46
C LEU A 58 -2.12 41.02 22.54
N GLU A 59 -2.99 40.96 23.54
CA GLU A 59 -3.97 39.87 23.69
C GLU A 59 -4.93 39.81 22.51
N LYS A 60 -5.42 40.95 22.02
CA LYS A 60 -6.27 41.03 20.82
C LYS A 60 -5.53 40.52 19.58
N GLN A 61 -4.26 40.89 19.41
CA GLN A 61 -3.42 40.39 18.30
C GLN A 61 -3.22 38.88 18.39
N GLN A 62 -2.86 38.36 19.56
CA GLN A 62 -2.67 36.92 19.78
C GLN A 62 -3.96 36.13 19.52
N LYS A 63 -5.11 36.64 19.96
CA LYS A 63 -6.42 36.02 19.72
C LYS A 63 -6.75 35.95 18.23
N LEU A 64 -6.52 37.03 17.48
CA LEU A 64 -6.73 37.08 16.03
C LEU A 64 -5.80 36.11 15.28
N GLU A 65 -4.52 36.05 15.67
CA GLU A 65 -3.56 35.11 15.07
C GLU A 65 -3.93 33.65 15.37
N GLN A 66 -4.34 33.35 16.60
CA GLN A 66 -4.79 32.01 16.98
C GLN A 66 -6.04 31.61 16.19
N GLU A 67 -6.99 32.51 16.01
CA GLU A 67 -8.17 32.26 15.20
C GLU A 67 -7.81 32.05 13.73
N LYS A 68 -6.91 32.86 13.16
CA LYS A 68 -6.40 32.68 11.79
C LYS A 68 -5.73 31.32 11.63
N LYS A 69 -4.86 30.92 12.56
CA LYS A 69 -4.22 29.59 12.57
C LYS A 69 -5.25 28.47 12.67
N ARG A 70 -6.29 28.62 13.49
CA ARG A 70 -7.39 27.63 13.61
C ARG A 70 -8.15 27.50 12.30
N ARG A 71 -8.52 28.61 11.66
CA ARG A 71 -9.21 28.62 10.36
C ARG A 71 -8.34 27.98 9.26
N GLN A 72 -7.05 28.31 9.23
CA GLN A 72 -6.11 27.71 8.27
C GLN A 72 -6.01 26.19 8.45
N LYS A 73 -5.82 25.69 9.68
CA LYS A 73 -5.78 24.25 9.95
C LYS A 73 -7.07 23.54 9.52
N HIS A 74 -8.22 24.16 9.77
CA HIS A 74 -9.50 23.60 9.32
C HIS A 74 -9.59 23.53 7.79
N GLN A 75 -9.14 24.58 7.09
CA GLN A 75 -9.08 24.59 5.62
C GLN A 75 -8.13 23.54 5.07
N GLU A 76 -6.94 23.36 5.67
CA GLU A 76 -5.97 22.33 5.28
C GLU A 76 -6.55 20.93 5.45
N TYR A 77 -7.29 20.68 6.53
CA TYR A 77 -7.99 19.42 6.76
C TYR A 77 -9.06 19.14 5.70
N LEU A 78 -9.89 20.14 5.37
CA LEU A 78 -10.87 20.02 4.30
C LEU A 78 -10.20 19.73 2.96
N ASN A 79 -9.09 20.42 2.64
CA ASN A 79 -8.33 20.18 1.43
C ASN A 79 -7.77 18.75 1.38
N SER A 80 -7.29 18.22 2.50
CA SER A 80 -6.82 16.82 2.60
C SER A 80 -7.94 15.82 2.31
N ILE A 81 -9.14 16.04 2.86
CA ILE A 81 -10.31 15.19 2.58
C ILE A 81 -10.69 15.26 1.09
N LEU A 82 -10.72 16.47 0.52
CA LEU A 82 -11.06 16.66 -0.89
C LEU A 82 -10.02 16.00 -1.81
N GLN A 83 -8.74 16.05 -1.44
CA GLN A 83 -7.69 15.36 -2.19
C GLN A 83 -7.88 13.85 -2.14
N HIS A 84 -8.11 13.27 -0.96
CA HIS A 84 -8.41 11.84 -0.83
C HIS A 84 -9.63 11.43 -1.68
N ALA A 85 -10.68 12.24 -1.72
CA ALA A 85 -11.85 11.97 -2.56
C ALA A 85 -11.54 12.00 -4.06
N LYS A 86 -10.59 12.83 -4.52
CA LYS A 86 -10.11 12.82 -5.91
C LYS A 86 -9.32 11.56 -6.20
N ASP A 87 -8.35 11.22 -5.34
CA ASP A 87 -7.51 10.03 -5.48
C ASP A 87 -8.36 8.76 -5.51
N PHE A 88 -9.39 8.69 -4.67
CA PHE A 88 -10.37 7.60 -4.66
C PHE A 88 -11.12 7.47 -5.99
N LYS A 89 -11.60 8.58 -6.55
CA LYS A 89 -12.27 8.58 -7.87
C LYS A 89 -11.31 8.17 -8.99
N GLU A 90 -10.06 8.61 -8.94
CA GLU A 90 -9.03 8.23 -9.91
C GLU A 90 -8.69 6.75 -9.84
N TYR A 91 -8.57 6.19 -8.63
CA TYR A 91 -8.43 4.75 -8.42
C TYR A 91 -9.55 3.97 -9.10
N HIS A 92 -10.82 4.34 -8.85
CA HIS A 92 -11.96 3.64 -9.46
C HIS A 92 -12.01 3.79 -10.99
N ARG A 93 -11.63 4.96 -11.53
CA ARG A 93 -11.46 5.14 -12.99
C ARG A 93 -10.39 4.22 -13.55
N SER A 94 -9.25 4.09 -12.87
CA SER A 94 -8.17 3.18 -13.26
C SER A 94 -8.61 1.73 -13.25
N VAL A 95 -9.36 1.30 -12.21
CA VAL A 95 -9.93 -0.05 -12.14
C VAL A 95 -10.88 -0.30 -13.32
N SER A 96 -11.80 0.61 -13.61
CA SER A 96 -12.71 0.50 -14.75
C SER A 96 -11.95 0.37 -16.09
N ALA A 97 -10.91 1.18 -16.29
CA ALA A 97 -10.05 1.10 -17.47
C ALA A 97 -9.32 -0.26 -17.59
N LYS A 98 -8.82 -0.80 -16.47
CA LYS A 98 -8.19 -2.14 -16.44
C LYS A 98 -9.18 -3.23 -16.80
N THR A 99 -10.40 -3.18 -16.24
CA THR A 99 -11.47 -4.12 -16.57
C THR A 99 -11.80 -4.05 -18.07
N GLN A 100 -11.99 -2.84 -18.62
CA GLN A 100 -12.27 -2.68 -20.05
C GLN A 100 -11.14 -3.22 -20.93
N LYS A 101 -9.88 -2.99 -20.55
CA LYS A 101 -8.72 -3.54 -21.27
C LYS A 101 -8.74 -5.07 -21.28
N LEU A 102 -9.03 -5.70 -20.14
CA LEU A 102 -9.12 -7.16 -20.04
C LEU A 102 -10.27 -7.70 -20.89
N THR A 103 -11.45 -7.10 -20.83
CA THR A 103 -12.60 -7.49 -21.65
C THR A 103 -12.28 -7.45 -23.14
N ARG A 104 -11.62 -6.38 -23.61
CA ARG A 104 -11.17 -6.29 -25.02
C ARG A 104 -10.13 -7.34 -25.38
N ALA A 105 -9.19 -7.63 -24.48
CA ALA A 105 -8.17 -8.66 -24.70
C ALA A 105 -8.80 -10.05 -24.83
N VAL A 106 -9.77 -10.38 -23.98
CA VAL A 106 -10.53 -11.64 -24.05
C VAL A 106 -11.32 -11.74 -25.36
N ALA A 107 -12.05 -10.67 -25.74
CA ALA A 107 -12.78 -10.65 -27.01
C ALA A 107 -11.85 -10.86 -28.21
N ASN A 108 -10.72 -10.15 -28.25
CA ASN A 108 -9.72 -10.31 -29.32
C ASN A 108 -9.12 -11.71 -29.33
N TRP A 109 -8.89 -12.32 -28.16
CA TRP A 109 -8.40 -13.70 -28.07
C TRP A 109 -9.40 -14.67 -28.70
N HIS A 110 -10.70 -14.56 -28.38
CA HIS A 110 -11.73 -15.42 -28.99
C HIS A 110 -11.79 -15.25 -30.51
N THR A 111 -11.82 -14.01 -31.01
CA THR A 111 -11.84 -13.76 -32.46
C THR A 111 -10.60 -14.31 -33.16
N ASN A 112 -9.42 -14.17 -32.55
CA ASN A 112 -8.19 -14.69 -33.13
C ASN A 112 -8.14 -16.23 -33.09
N THR A 113 -8.57 -16.84 -31.98
CA THR A 113 -8.65 -18.30 -31.84
C THR A 113 -9.62 -18.90 -32.86
N GLU A 114 -10.80 -18.30 -33.06
CA GLU A 114 -11.75 -18.75 -34.09
C GLU A 114 -11.14 -18.62 -35.50
N ARG A 115 -10.41 -17.53 -35.78
CA ARG A 115 -9.75 -17.34 -37.08
C ARG A 115 -8.66 -18.37 -37.34
N GLU A 116 -7.83 -18.66 -36.34
CA GLU A 116 -6.78 -19.67 -36.46
C GLU A 116 -7.38 -21.09 -36.55
N GLN A 117 -8.46 -21.37 -35.82
CA GLN A 117 -9.20 -22.63 -35.95
C GLN A 117 -9.77 -22.79 -37.36
N LYS A 118 -10.35 -21.73 -37.94
CA LYS A 118 -10.84 -21.75 -39.32
C LYS A 118 -9.70 -22.02 -40.33
N LYS A 119 -8.56 -21.35 -40.19
CA LYS A 119 -7.38 -21.59 -41.05
C LYS A 119 -6.87 -23.03 -40.92
N GLU A 120 -6.82 -23.57 -39.71
CA GLU A 120 -6.39 -24.97 -39.50
C GLU A 120 -7.38 -25.94 -40.13
N THR A 121 -8.69 -25.71 -40.01
CA THR A 121 -9.69 -26.54 -40.70
C THR A 121 -9.53 -26.48 -42.22
N GLU A 122 -9.30 -25.30 -42.80
CA GLU A 122 -9.03 -25.15 -44.23
C GLU A 122 -7.72 -25.83 -44.65
N ARG A 123 -6.68 -25.80 -43.81
CA ARG A 123 -5.40 -26.48 -44.06
C ARG A 123 -5.56 -27.99 -44.08
N ILE A 124 -6.23 -28.54 -43.06
CA ILE A 124 -6.52 -29.98 -42.97
C ILE A 124 -7.33 -30.43 -44.18
N GLU A 125 -8.36 -29.67 -44.59
CA GLU A 125 -9.17 -30.01 -45.76
C GLU A 125 -8.37 -29.97 -47.07
N LYS A 126 -7.50 -28.98 -47.26
CA LYS A 126 -6.58 -28.93 -48.42
C LYS A 126 -5.62 -30.10 -48.45
N GLU A 127 -5.04 -30.46 -47.31
CA GLU A 127 -4.13 -31.61 -47.22
C GLU A 127 -4.88 -32.93 -47.49
N ARG A 128 -6.10 -33.06 -46.96
CA ARG A 128 -7.00 -34.18 -47.25
C ARG A 128 -7.23 -34.32 -48.75
N MET A 129 -7.61 -33.23 -49.44
CA MET A 129 -7.82 -33.25 -50.90
C MET A 129 -6.53 -33.53 -51.68
N ARG A 130 -5.38 -32.99 -51.24
CA ARG A 130 -4.09 -33.25 -51.89
C ARG A 130 -3.70 -34.72 -51.85
N ARG A 131 -3.87 -35.40 -50.70
CA ARG A 131 -3.57 -36.84 -50.59
C ARG A 131 -4.48 -37.69 -51.47
N LEU A 132 -5.76 -37.33 -51.54
CA LEU A 132 -6.70 -37.99 -52.45
C LEU A 132 -6.28 -37.85 -53.91
N MET A 133 -5.86 -36.64 -54.34
CA MET A 133 -5.37 -36.41 -55.71
C MET A 133 -4.06 -37.12 -56.03
N ALA A 134 -3.26 -37.44 -55.01
CA ALA A 134 -2.01 -38.18 -55.15
C ALA A 134 -2.18 -39.69 -55.02
N GLU A 135 -3.43 -40.18 -54.97
CA GLU A 135 -3.77 -41.61 -54.80
C GLU A 135 -3.22 -42.24 -53.50
N ASP A 136 -2.91 -41.41 -52.49
CA ASP A 136 -2.51 -41.85 -51.13
C ASP A 136 -3.76 -42.12 -50.28
N GLU A 137 -4.40 -43.28 -50.50
CA GLU A 137 -5.61 -43.69 -49.77
C GLU A 137 -5.36 -43.89 -48.27
N GLU A 138 -4.21 -44.45 -47.89
CA GLU A 138 -3.89 -44.74 -46.49
C GLU A 138 -3.72 -43.43 -45.69
N GLY A 139 -3.03 -42.44 -46.25
CA GLY A 139 -2.89 -41.13 -45.66
C GLY A 139 -4.19 -40.33 -45.61
N TYR A 140 -5.04 -40.46 -46.64
CA TYR A 140 -6.37 -39.86 -46.66
C TYR A 140 -7.27 -40.43 -45.54
N ARG A 141 -7.29 -41.75 -45.34
CA ARG A 141 -8.07 -42.39 -44.27
C ARG A 141 -7.59 -42.00 -42.87
N LYS A 142 -6.27 -41.92 -42.65
CA LYS A 142 -5.71 -41.46 -41.36
C LYS A 142 -6.20 -40.05 -40.99
N LEU A 143 -6.34 -39.15 -41.96
CA LEU A 143 -6.89 -37.81 -41.72
C LEU A 143 -8.40 -37.83 -41.40
N ILE A 144 -9.17 -38.75 -41.99
CA ILE A 144 -10.59 -38.96 -41.67
C ILE A 144 -10.77 -39.49 -40.24
N ASP A 145 -9.97 -40.49 -39.86
CA ASP A 145 -10.00 -41.08 -38.51
C ASP A 145 -9.62 -40.04 -37.44
N GLN A 146 -8.64 -39.19 -37.72
CA GLN A 146 -8.27 -38.08 -36.84
C GLN A 146 -9.41 -37.06 -36.69
N LYS A 147 -10.14 -36.73 -37.77
CA LYS A 147 -11.31 -35.84 -37.72
C LYS A 147 -12.52 -36.51 -37.03
N LYS A 148 -12.44 -37.82 -36.74
CA LYS A 148 -13.52 -38.67 -36.20
C LYS A 148 -14.82 -38.56 -37.00
N ASP A 149 -14.72 -38.44 -38.33
CA ASP A 149 -15.89 -38.40 -39.21
C ASP A 149 -16.44 -39.81 -39.40
N LYS A 150 -17.24 -40.24 -38.41
CA LYS A 150 -17.78 -41.60 -38.33
C LYS A 150 -18.62 -41.98 -39.53
N ARG A 151 -19.34 -41.02 -40.14
CA ARG A 151 -20.21 -41.30 -41.28
C ARG A 151 -19.39 -41.52 -42.54
N LEU A 152 -18.38 -40.69 -42.79
CA LEU A 152 -17.53 -40.84 -43.96
C LEU A 152 -16.66 -42.11 -43.87
N ALA A 153 -16.10 -42.40 -42.68
CA ALA A 153 -15.38 -43.64 -42.43
C ALA A 153 -16.26 -44.88 -42.70
N TYR A 154 -17.50 -44.87 -42.20
CA TYR A 154 -18.47 -45.95 -42.44
C TYR A 154 -18.79 -46.15 -43.93
N LEU A 155 -19.01 -45.08 -44.69
CA LEU A 155 -19.29 -45.17 -46.12
C LEU A 155 -18.10 -45.73 -46.92
N LEU A 156 -16.88 -45.34 -46.57
CA LEU A 156 -15.67 -45.89 -47.20
C LEU A 156 -15.54 -47.39 -46.93
N GLN A 157 -15.78 -47.83 -45.69
CA GLN A 157 -15.78 -49.25 -45.34
C GLN A 157 -16.83 -50.05 -46.14
N GLN A 158 -18.06 -49.54 -46.25
CA GLN A 158 -19.09 -50.20 -47.07
C GLN A 158 -18.69 -50.30 -48.54
N THR A 159 -17.98 -49.30 -49.07
CA THR A 159 -17.51 -49.31 -50.45
C THR A 159 -16.44 -50.38 -50.66
N ASP A 160 -15.49 -50.53 -49.71
CA ASP A 160 -14.49 -51.61 -49.74
C ASP A 160 -15.16 -52.99 -49.74
N GLU A 161 -16.12 -53.19 -48.85
CA GLU A 161 -16.86 -54.45 -48.72
C GLU A 161 -17.60 -54.77 -50.03
N TYR A 162 -18.25 -53.77 -50.64
CA TYR A 162 -18.94 -53.93 -51.92
C TYR A 162 -17.99 -54.25 -53.08
N VAL A 163 -16.85 -53.56 -53.18
CA VAL A 163 -15.83 -53.81 -54.20
C VAL A 163 -15.21 -55.20 -54.03
N ALA A 164 -14.92 -55.62 -52.79
CA ALA A 164 -14.42 -56.96 -52.49
C ALA A 164 -15.40 -58.04 -52.96
N ASN A 165 -16.69 -57.86 -52.66
CA ASN A 165 -17.74 -58.79 -53.08
C ASN A 165 -17.86 -58.87 -54.62
N LEU A 166 -17.84 -57.73 -55.32
CA LEU A 166 -17.84 -57.69 -56.79
C LEU A 166 -16.62 -58.40 -57.38
N THR A 167 -15.44 -58.18 -56.79
CA THR A 167 -14.19 -58.78 -57.28
C THR A 167 -14.21 -60.30 -57.13
N ALA A 168 -14.74 -60.81 -56.01
CA ALA A 168 -14.93 -62.25 -55.79
C ALA A 168 -15.88 -62.87 -56.81
N LEU A 169 -17.05 -62.24 -57.04
CA LEU A 169 -18.03 -62.68 -58.04
C LEU A 169 -17.45 -62.73 -59.47
N VAL A 170 -16.65 -61.72 -59.85
CA VAL A 170 -15.98 -61.70 -61.15
C VAL A 170 -14.94 -62.82 -61.26
N TYR A 171 -14.22 -63.11 -60.17
CA TYR A 171 -13.24 -64.19 -60.14
C TYR A 171 -13.91 -65.56 -60.29
N GLU A 172 -14.99 -65.82 -59.56
CA GLU A 172 -15.79 -67.04 -59.68
C GLU A 172 -16.35 -67.21 -61.10
N HIS A 173 -16.90 -66.15 -61.68
CA HIS A 173 -17.42 -66.18 -63.04
C HIS A 173 -16.32 -66.45 -64.08
N LYS A 174 -15.13 -65.87 -63.92
CA LYS A 174 -13.97 -66.18 -64.79
C LYS A 174 -13.48 -67.61 -64.62
N ALA A 175 -13.48 -68.14 -63.39
CA ALA A 175 -13.10 -69.53 -63.12
C ALA A 175 -14.11 -70.55 -63.68
N ALA A 176 -15.39 -70.17 -63.77
CA ALA A 176 -16.43 -70.99 -64.40
C ALA A 176 -16.45 -70.91 -65.94
N GLN A 177 -15.76 -69.94 -66.54
CA GLN A 177 -15.64 -69.74 -68.00
C GLN A 177 -14.29 -70.19 -68.58
N ALA A 178 -13.33 -70.58 -67.73
CA ALA A 178 -12.06 -71.21 -68.11
C ALA A 178 -12.18 -72.75 -68.06
#